data_AF-A0A0B4EK09-F1
#
_entry.id   AF-A0A0B4EK09-F1
#
_cell.length_a   1.000
_cell.length_b   1.000
_cell.length_c   1.000
_cell.angle_alpha   90.00
_cell.angle_beta   90.00
_cell.angle_gamma   90.00
#
_symmetry.space_group_name_H-M   'P 1'
#
loop_
_entity.id
_entity.type
_entity.pdbx_description
1 polymer ?
#
loop_
_entity_poly.entity_id
_entity_poly.type
_entity_poly.pdbx_seq_one_letter_code
_entity_poly.pdbx_strand_id
1 'polypeptide(L)'
;MDGPSSSLPPEAIELAGRMYDAARAGDLATFQQALPAGLPANLTNEKGDTLLMLAAYYGHAELVRLLIQHGADPNRLNDKNQSPLAGAVFKKEDAALLEGGADPEYGNPNAMQCVAMFKQEEAWKAKFDAAPGRGKAKEPAQGPSL
;
A
#
# COMPACT_ATOMS: atom_id res chain seq x y z
N MET A 1 29.98 2.50 -26.91
CA MET A 1 28.70 1.77 -26.95
C MET A 1 27.96 2.16 -25.69
N ASP A 2 27.30 3.30 -25.74
CA ASP A 2 26.55 3.87 -24.63
C ASP A 2 25.19 3.18 -24.60
N GLY A 3 25.08 2.12 -23.78
CA GLY A 3 23.80 1.49 -23.51
C GLY A 3 22.85 2.52 -22.86
N PRO A 4 21.53 2.48 -23.14
CA PRO A 4 20.60 3.41 -22.53
C PRO A 4 20.65 3.21 -21.02
N SER A 5 21.26 4.17 -20.33
CA SER A 5 21.22 4.27 -18.87
C SER A 5 19.76 4.32 -18.46
N SER A 6 19.32 3.36 -17.65
CA SER A 6 17.97 3.19 -17.11
C SER A 6 17.50 4.40 -16.29
N SER A 7 17.18 5.50 -16.97
CA SER A 7 16.45 6.62 -16.40
C SER A 7 15.13 6.69 -17.15
N LEU A 8 14.02 6.50 -16.42
CA LEU A 8 12.67 6.71 -16.96
C LEU A 8 12.59 8.08 -17.65
N PRO A 9 11.84 8.21 -18.76
CA PRO A 9 11.69 9.51 -19.42
C PRO A 9 11.15 10.54 -18.42
N PRO A 10 11.55 11.82 -18.51
CA PRO A 10 11.15 12.86 -17.56
C PRO A 10 9.62 12.96 -17.41
N GLU A 11 8.88 12.77 -18.50
CA GLU A 11 7.41 12.74 -18.50
C GLU A 11 6.83 11.62 -17.63
N ALA A 12 7.47 10.44 -17.57
CA ALA A 12 7.02 9.33 -16.72
C ALA A 12 7.28 9.62 -15.24
N ILE A 13 8.36 10.34 -14.93
CA ILE A 13 8.69 10.77 -13.56
C ILE A 13 7.69 11.81 -13.08
N GLU A 14 7.36 12.79 -13.92
CA GLU A 14 6.33 13.80 -13.63
C GLU A 14 4.94 13.17 -13.45
N LEU A 15 4.59 12.22 -14.33
CA LEU A 15 3.33 11.48 -14.21
C LEU A 15 3.28 10.70 -12.90
N ALA A 16 4.35 9.98 -12.55
CA ALA A 16 4.43 9.25 -11.29
C ALA A 16 4.27 10.18 -10.08
N GLY A 17 4.97 11.33 -10.10
CA GLY A 17 4.84 12.39 -9.10
C GLY A 17 3.39 12.83 -8.91
N ARG A 18 2.69 13.13 -10.02
CA ARG A 18 1.27 13.50 -10.03
C ARG A 18 0.38 12.38 -9.49
N MET A 19 0.66 11.12 -9.81
CA MET A 19 -0.12 9.98 -9.30
C MET A 19 0.07 9.81 -7.79
N TYR A 20 1.26 10.05 -7.25
CA TYR A 20 1.46 10.04 -5.79
C TYR A 20 0.68 11.15 -5.11
N ASP A 21 0.64 12.36 -5.69
CA ASP A 21 -0.14 13.47 -5.14
C ASP A 21 -1.65 13.18 -5.19
N ALA A 22 -2.12 12.67 -6.33
CA ALA A 22 -3.49 12.21 -6.52
C ALA A 22 -3.88 11.11 -5.50
N ALA A 23 -2.97 10.17 -5.20
CA ALA A 23 -3.22 9.13 -4.20
C ALA A 23 -3.38 9.70 -2.79
N ARG A 24 -2.58 10.70 -2.42
CA ARG A 24 -2.70 11.42 -1.14
C ARG A 24 -3.97 12.26 -1.06
N ALA A 25 -4.40 12.82 -2.19
CA ALA A 25 -5.62 13.61 -2.30
C ALA A 25 -6.89 12.75 -2.41
N GLY A 26 -6.76 11.45 -2.72
CA GLY A 26 -7.92 10.58 -2.94
C GLY A 26 -8.63 10.84 -4.26
N ASP A 27 -7.90 11.33 -5.28
CA ASP A 27 -8.46 11.72 -6.58
C ASP A 27 -8.86 10.47 -7.40
N LEU A 28 -10.04 9.95 -7.07
CA LEU A 28 -10.57 8.72 -7.67
C LEU A 28 -10.71 8.84 -9.19
N ALA A 29 -11.12 10.02 -9.69
CA ALA A 29 -11.34 10.26 -11.11
C ALA A 29 -10.05 10.07 -11.93
N THR A 30 -8.92 10.56 -11.41
CA THR A 30 -7.61 10.37 -12.04
C THR A 30 -7.26 8.89 -12.12
N PHE A 31 -7.47 8.11 -11.07
CA PHE A 31 -7.17 6.67 -11.07
C PHE A 31 -8.13 5.85 -11.94
N GLN A 32 -9.41 6.23 -12.01
CA GLN A 32 -10.38 5.60 -12.90
C GLN A 32 -10.00 5.71 -14.37
N GLN A 33 -9.24 6.74 -14.75
CA GLN A 33 -8.70 6.88 -16.10
C GLN A 33 -7.31 6.25 -16.25
N ALA A 34 -6.44 6.43 -15.25
CA ALA A 34 -5.04 6.00 -15.34
C ALA A 34 -4.87 4.47 -15.23
N LEU A 35 -5.59 3.80 -14.33
CA LEU A 35 -5.51 2.35 -14.15
C LEU A 35 -5.87 1.55 -15.42
N PRO A 36 -7.01 1.80 -16.10
CA PRO A 36 -7.29 1.12 -17.36
C PRO A 36 -6.36 1.54 -18.50
N ALA A 37 -5.74 2.73 -18.43
CA ALA A 37 -4.71 3.16 -19.38
C ALA A 37 -3.34 2.49 -19.17
N GLY A 38 -3.22 1.58 -18.19
CA GLY A 38 -2.00 0.81 -17.93
C GLY A 38 -1.11 1.37 -16.83
N LEU A 39 -1.61 2.29 -15.99
CA LEU A 39 -0.88 2.69 -14.78
C LEU A 39 -0.61 1.46 -13.90
N PRO A 40 0.64 1.19 -13.51
CA PRO A 40 0.95 0.07 -12.63
C PRO A 40 0.32 0.30 -11.24
N ALA A 41 -0.63 -0.55 -10.85
CA ALA A 41 -1.34 -0.43 -9.57
C ALA A 41 -0.41 -0.51 -8.34
N ASN A 42 0.75 -1.15 -8.50
CA ASN A 42 1.79 -1.28 -7.49
C ASN A 42 2.90 -0.22 -7.60
N LEU A 43 2.71 0.87 -8.34
CA LEU A 43 3.71 1.95 -8.45
C LEU A 43 4.15 2.46 -7.06
N THR A 44 5.46 2.69 -6.88
CA THR A 44 6.07 3.13 -5.62
C THR A 44 6.86 4.41 -5.78
N ASN A 45 6.75 5.31 -4.81
CA ASN A 45 7.59 6.51 -4.74
C ASN A 45 9.03 6.20 -4.31
N GLU A 46 9.86 7.24 -4.12
CA GLU A 46 11.26 7.15 -3.69
C GLU A 46 11.48 6.54 -2.28
N LYS A 47 10.41 6.32 -1.51
CA LYS A 47 10.44 5.69 -0.19
C LYS A 47 9.87 4.26 -0.22
N GLY A 48 9.52 3.77 -1.40
CA GLY A 48 8.83 2.49 -1.58
C GLY A 48 7.34 2.54 -1.25
N ASP A 49 6.75 3.70 -0.94
CA ASP A 49 5.33 3.77 -0.62
C ASP A 49 4.51 3.54 -1.89
N THR A 50 3.63 2.53 -1.87
CA THR A 50 2.72 2.25 -2.98
C THR A 50 1.60 3.29 -3.06
N LEU A 51 0.98 3.43 -4.23
CA LEU A 51 -0.27 4.20 -4.39
C LEU A 51 -1.34 3.79 -3.36
N LEU A 52 -1.45 2.48 -3.11
CA LEU A 52 -2.38 1.89 -2.15
C LEU A 52 -2.02 2.27 -0.70
N MET A 53 -0.74 2.27 -0.33
CA MET A 53 -0.27 2.74 0.99
C MET A 53 -0.58 4.22 1.20
N LEU A 54 -0.34 5.05 0.18
CA LEU A 54 -0.67 6.48 0.24
C LEU A 54 -2.18 6.67 0.41
N ALA A 55 -3.01 6.03 -0.42
CA ALA A 55 -4.46 6.14 -0.31
C ALA A 55 -4.98 5.73 1.08
N ALA A 56 -4.52 4.59 1.61
CA ALA A 56 -4.94 4.07 2.91
C ALA A 56 -4.42 4.92 4.09
N TYR A 57 -3.21 5.47 4.00
CA TYR A 57 -2.69 6.36 5.03
C TYR A 57 -3.46 7.69 5.11
N TYR A 58 -4.15 8.10 4.04
CA TYR A 58 -4.96 9.32 4.03
C TYR A 58 -6.47 9.06 4.19
N GLY A 59 -6.91 7.81 4.42
CA GLY A 59 -8.32 7.48 4.67
C GLY A 59 -9.18 7.33 3.41
N HIS A 60 -8.56 7.11 2.24
CA HIS A 60 -9.28 7.08 0.96
C HIS A 60 -9.77 5.67 0.61
N ALA A 61 -10.73 5.16 1.40
CA ALA A 61 -11.31 3.82 1.27
C ALA A 61 -11.70 3.43 -0.16
N GLU A 62 -12.39 4.34 -0.86
CA GLU A 62 -12.87 4.09 -2.24
C GLU A 62 -11.71 3.95 -3.23
N LEU A 63 -10.65 4.75 -3.06
CA LEU A 63 -9.45 4.63 -3.88
C LEU A 63 -8.68 3.35 -3.56
N VAL A 64 -8.59 2.97 -2.28
CA VAL A 64 -8.00 1.69 -1.86
C VAL A 64 -8.71 0.52 -2.55
N ARG A 65 -10.05 0.50 -2.52
CA ARG A 65 -10.86 -0.52 -3.21
C ARG A 65 -10.60 -0.53 -4.70
N LEU A 66 -10.53 0.62 -5.35
CA LEU A 66 -10.26 0.71 -6.79
C LEU A 66 -8.87 0.14 -7.13
N LEU A 67 -7.84 0.51 -6.39
CA LEU A 67 -6.49 0.02 -6.61
C LEU A 67 -6.41 -1.50 -6.44
N ILE A 68 -7.04 -2.06 -5.41
CA ILE A 68 -7.09 -3.52 -5.17
C ILE A 68 -7.83 -4.24 -6.30
N GLN A 69 -8.94 -3.70 -6.79
CA GLN A 69 -9.66 -4.25 -7.96
C GLN A 69 -8.78 -4.30 -9.22
N HIS A 70 -7.84 -3.37 -9.35
CA HIS A 70 -6.87 -3.34 -10.44
C HIS A 70 -5.55 -4.09 -10.13
N GLY A 71 -5.52 -4.91 -9.08
CA GLY A 71 -4.38 -5.79 -8.76
C GLY A 71 -3.27 -5.14 -7.92
N ALA A 72 -3.55 -4.03 -7.23
CA ALA A 72 -2.64 -3.54 -6.20
C ALA A 72 -2.52 -4.58 -5.07
N ASP A 73 -1.29 -4.84 -4.64
CA ASP A 73 -0.97 -5.77 -3.57
C ASP A 73 -1.10 -5.06 -2.21
N PRO A 74 -2.07 -5.45 -1.37
CA PRO A 74 -2.28 -4.84 -0.06
C PRO A 74 -1.19 -5.19 0.96
N ASN A 75 -0.29 -6.12 0.64
CA ASN A 75 0.80 -6.56 1.49
C ASN A 75 2.16 -6.01 1.04
N ARG A 76 2.23 -5.23 -0.04
CA ARG A 76 3.51 -4.73 -0.54
C ARG A 76 4.13 -3.73 0.44
N LEU A 77 5.31 -4.09 0.96
CA LEU A 77 6.04 -3.27 1.92
C LEU A 77 6.77 -2.11 1.23
N ASN A 78 6.91 -0.99 1.94
CA ASN A 78 7.80 0.10 1.54
C ASN A 78 9.26 -0.19 1.95
N ASP A 79 10.17 0.75 1.69
CA ASP A 79 11.61 0.58 1.97
C ASP A 79 11.91 0.50 3.48
N LYS A 80 10.94 0.87 4.32
CA LYS A 80 10.99 0.74 5.79
C LYS A 80 10.36 -0.54 6.30
N ASN A 81 10.03 -1.49 5.42
CA ASN A 81 9.32 -2.74 5.73
C ASN A 81 7.91 -2.52 6.32
N GLN A 82 7.30 -1.36 6.11
CA GLN A 82 5.96 -1.07 6.62
C GLN A 82 4.90 -1.58 5.63
N SER A 83 3.88 -2.28 6.13
CA SER A 83 2.74 -2.66 5.31
C SER A 83 1.75 -1.50 5.18
N PRO A 84 0.95 -1.45 4.09
CA PRO A 84 -0.09 -0.44 3.94
C PRO A 84 -1.05 -0.40 5.14
N LEU A 85 -1.37 -1.58 5.68
CA LEU A 85 -2.25 -1.73 6.84
C LEU A 85 -1.64 -1.17 8.12
N ALA A 86 -0.32 -1.30 8.34
CA ALA A 86 0.35 -0.69 9.49
C ALA A 86 0.26 0.85 9.44
N GLY A 87 0.35 1.45 8.24
CA GLY A 87 0.14 2.87 8.02
C GLY A 87 -1.30 3.33 8.25
N ALA A 88 -2.28 2.53 7.82
CA ALA A 88 -3.70 2.84 7.99
C ALA A 88 -4.13 2.77 9.47
N VAL A 89 -3.63 1.78 10.23
CA VAL A 89 -3.82 1.69 11.70
C VAL A 89 -3.34 2.93 12.44
N PHE A 90 -2.19 3.50 12.04
CA PHE A 90 -1.66 4.73 12.63
C PHE A 90 -2.67 5.89 12.52
N LYS A 91 -3.45 5.89 11.44
CA LYS A 91 -4.45 6.91 11.11
C LYS A 91 -5.86 6.55 11.58
N LYS A 92 -6.02 5.34 12.11
CA LYS A 92 -7.31 4.74 12.51
C LYS A 92 -8.23 4.47 11.32
N GLU A 93 -7.65 4.28 10.14
CA GLU A 93 -8.37 4.21 8.87
C GLU A 93 -8.25 2.84 8.19
N ASP A 94 -9.29 2.57 7.40
CA ASP A 94 -9.42 1.60 6.31
C ASP A 94 -9.43 0.10 6.62
N ALA A 95 -10.61 -0.35 7.06
CA ALA A 95 -11.07 -1.73 6.91
C ALA A 95 -11.00 -2.25 5.46
N ALA A 96 -11.01 -1.36 4.45
CA ALA A 96 -10.92 -1.70 3.04
C ALA A 96 -9.67 -2.53 2.69
N LEU A 97 -8.54 -2.28 3.37
CA LEU A 97 -7.34 -3.08 3.21
C LEU A 97 -7.55 -4.53 3.68
N LEU A 98 -8.23 -4.72 4.81
CA LEU A 98 -8.54 -6.05 5.34
C LEU A 98 -9.49 -6.79 4.39
N GLU A 99 -10.53 -6.11 3.89
CA GLU A 99 -11.44 -6.66 2.87
C GLU A 99 -10.69 -7.11 1.62
N GLY A 100 -9.66 -6.35 1.22
CA GLY A 100 -8.81 -6.65 0.07
C GLY A 100 -7.73 -7.72 0.31
N GLY A 101 -7.66 -8.30 1.50
CA GLY A 101 -6.70 -9.37 1.81
C GLY A 101 -5.36 -8.89 2.40
N ALA A 102 -5.32 -7.69 2.97
CA ALA A 102 -4.19 -7.28 3.79
C ALA A 102 -4.03 -8.22 5.00
N ASP A 103 -2.78 -8.59 5.27
CA ASP A 103 -2.42 -9.42 6.40
C ASP A 103 -1.98 -8.53 7.59
N PRO A 104 -2.73 -8.53 8.72
CA PRO A 104 -2.37 -7.73 9.90
C PRO A 104 -1.06 -8.14 10.56
N GLU A 105 -0.57 -9.35 10.28
CA GLU A 105 0.65 -9.90 10.87
C GLU A 105 1.89 -9.58 10.02
N TYR A 106 1.72 -8.94 8.85
CA TYR A 106 2.77 -8.68 7.88
C TYR A 106 3.39 -7.27 7.97
N GLY A 107 4.70 -7.21 7.77
CA GLY A 107 5.53 -6.00 7.89
C GLY A 107 6.26 -5.85 9.23
N ASN A 108 7.05 -4.80 9.37
CA ASN A 108 7.76 -4.47 10.61
C ASN A 108 7.91 -2.93 10.80
N PRO A 109 7.27 -2.31 11.81
CA PRO A 109 6.25 -2.91 12.67
C PRO A 109 5.01 -3.31 11.84
N ASN A 110 4.41 -4.45 12.17
CA ASN A 110 3.15 -4.89 11.56
C ASN A 110 1.94 -4.18 12.18
N ALA A 111 0.76 -4.38 11.59
CA ALA A 111 -0.47 -3.74 12.05
C ALA A 111 -0.84 -4.14 13.49
N MET A 112 -0.60 -5.40 13.87
CA MET A 112 -0.81 -5.91 15.25
C MET A 112 0.07 -5.17 16.27
N GLN A 113 1.34 -4.93 15.94
CA GLN A 113 2.25 -4.16 16.79
C GLN A 113 1.84 -2.69 16.87
N CYS A 114 1.43 -2.09 15.74
CA CYS A 114 0.89 -0.73 15.72
C CYS A 114 -0.33 -0.59 16.64
N VAL A 115 -1.33 -1.48 16.57
CA VAL A 115 -2.51 -1.36 17.44
C VAL A 115 -2.17 -1.48 18.91
N ALA A 116 -1.19 -2.31 19.28
CA ALA A 116 -0.70 -2.42 20.65
C ALA A 116 0.00 -1.12 21.10
N MET A 117 0.88 -0.56 20.26
CA MET A 117 1.57 0.71 20.55
C MET A 117 0.60 1.89 20.73
N PHE A 118 -0.47 1.94 19.94
CA PHE A 118 -1.47 3.01 19.98
C PHE A 118 -2.67 2.71 20.89
N LYS A 119 -2.67 1.58 21.60
CA LYS A 119 -3.79 1.12 22.46
C LYS A 119 -5.13 1.08 21.72
N GLN A 120 -5.11 0.58 20.49
CA GLN A 120 -6.30 0.45 19.62
C GLN A 120 -6.77 -1.01 19.48
N GLU A 121 -6.36 -1.89 20.38
CA GLU A 121 -6.66 -3.33 20.31
C GLU A 121 -8.16 -3.59 20.23
N GLU A 122 -8.99 -2.93 21.05
CA GLU A 122 -10.45 -3.13 21.00
C GLU A 122 -11.06 -2.75 19.65
N ALA A 123 -10.55 -1.71 18.99
CA ALA A 123 -11.07 -1.24 17.71
C ALA A 123 -10.73 -2.18 16.54
N TRP A 124 -9.58 -2.85 16.62
CA TRP A 124 -9.02 -3.62 15.51
C TRP A 124 -9.03 -5.13 15.71
N LYS A 125 -9.10 -5.62 16.96
CA LYS A 125 -9.05 -7.05 17.29
C LYS A 125 -10.07 -7.86 16.50
N ALA A 126 -11.33 -7.45 16.50
CA ALA A 126 -12.38 -8.13 15.74
C ALA A 126 -12.15 -8.07 14.22
N LYS A 127 -11.63 -6.95 13.71
CA LYS A 127 -11.37 -6.76 12.28
C LYS A 127 -10.21 -7.64 11.79
N PHE A 128 -9.13 -7.70 12.58
CA PHE A 128 -7.98 -8.55 12.29
C PHE A 128 -8.33 -10.03 12.39
N ASP A 129 -9.15 -10.42 13.37
CA ASP A 129 -9.61 -11.80 13.49
C ASP A 129 -10.45 -12.25 12.29
N ALA A 130 -11.28 -11.36 11.77
CA ALA A 130 -12.10 -11.61 10.58
C ALA A 130 -11.37 -11.35 9.25
N ALA A 131 -10.08 -10.95 9.27
CA ALA A 131 -9.39 -10.52 8.07
C ALA A 131 -9.11 -11.72 7.13
N PRO A 132 -9.62 -11.71 5.89
CA PRO A 132 -9.45 -12.83 4.95
C PRO A 132 -7.99 -13.08 4.55
N GLY A 133 -7.13 -12.06 4.68
CA GLY A 133 -5.70 -12.11 4.39
C GLY A 133 -4.81 -12.57 5.53
N ARG A 134 -5.35 -12.75 6.75
CA ARG A 134 -4.55 -13.06 7.93
C ARG A 134 -3.75 -14.36 7.79
N GLY A 135 -2.44 -14.28 8.04
CA GLY A 135 -1.50 -15.39 7.94
C GLY A 135 -1.26 -15.90 6.51
N LYS A 136 -1.69 -15.14 5.49
CA LYS A 136 -1.55 -15.53 4.07
C LYS A 136 -0.47 -14.75 3.34
N ALA A 137 0.00 -13.62 3.89
CA ALA A 137 1.13 -12.92 3.29
C ALA A 137 2.39 -13.77 3.45
N LYS A 138 3.02 -14.11 2.33
CA LYS A 138 4.31 -14.81 2.33
C LYS A 138 5.39 -13.82 2.73
N GLU A 139 6.32 -14.27 3.60
CA GLU A 139 7.51 -13.51 3.97
C GLU A 139 8.13 -12.83 2.74
N PRO A 140 8.67 -11.59 2.86
CA PRO A 140 9.57 -11.11 1.83
C PRO A 140 10.65 -12.17 1.76
N ALA A 141 10.92 -12.69 0.55
CA ALA A 141 11.97 -13.70 0.38
C ALA A 141 13.19 -13.21 1.14
N GLN A 142 13.46 -13.81 2.30
CA GLN A 142 14.65 -13.49 3.06
C GLN A 142 15.77 -13.96 2.14
N GLY A 143 16.37 -13.02 1.42
CA GLY A 143 17.62 -13.28 0.72
C GLY A 143 18.55 -13.92 1.73
N PRO A 144 19.28 -14.99 1.36
CA PRO A 144 20.03 -15.78 2.31
C PRO A 144 20.91 -14.87 3.16
N SER A 145 20.81 -15.01 4.49
CA SER A 145 21.77 -14.40 5.40
C SER A 145 23.17 -14.85 4.98
N LEU A 146 24.00 -13.90 4.58
CA LEU A 146 25.44 -14.09 4.38
C LEU A 146 26.17 -14.13 5.72
#